data_AF-A0A1V2QTJ4-F1
#
_entry.id   AF-A0A1V2QTJ4-F1
#
_cell.length_a   1.000
_cell.length_b   1.000
_cell.length_c   1.000
_cell.angle_alpha   90.00
_cell.angle_beta   90.00
_cell.angle_gamma   90.00
#
_symmetry.space_group_name_H-M   'P 1'
#
loop_
_entity.id
_entity.type
_entity.pdbx_description
1 polymer ?
#
loop_
_entity_poly.entity_id
_entity_poly.type
_entity_poly.pdbx_seq_one_letter_code
_entity_poly.pdbx_strand_id
1 'polypeptide(L)'
;MQQHASRSPDPRRDRPPARRAEFARHHLWVTRYDPAEMHAAGDYPNQHPGDGLGEWVKQERELVNEDIVVWHTFGTSHLPRPEDWPIMPCDYVGFSLKPAGFFDRNPSLDVPPPSVHGTGSCHIDSA
;
A
#
# COMPACT_ATOMS: atom_id res chain seq x y z
N MET A 1 6.50 22.95 -0.14
CA MET A 1 7.39 22.56 -1.25
C MET A 1 6.57 21.72 -2.25
N GLN A 2 5.80 22.38 -3.11
CA GLN A 2 5.02 21.71 -4.16
C GLN A 2 5.85 21.72 -5.44
N GLN A 3 6.26 20.54 -5.92
CA GLN A 3 6.85 20.41 -7.25
C GLN A 3 5.72 20.12 -8.26
N HIS A 4 4.99 21.16 -8.65
CA HIS A 4 4.18 21.10 -9.88
C HIS A 4 5.10 21.30 -11.09
N ALA A 5 5.81 20.26 -11.49
CA ALA A 5 6.41 20.21 -12.81
C ALA A 5 5.27 20.09 -13.83
N SER A 6 5.01 21.15 -14.60
CA SER A 6 4.00 21.17 -15.66
C SER A 6 4.39 20.22 -16.78
N ARG A 7 4.02 18.94 -16.65
CA ARG A 7 4.01 17.99 -17.74
C ARG A 7 2.77 18.27 -18.57
N SER A 8 2.89 18.33 -19.91
CA SER A 8 1.74 18.40 -20.79
C SER A 8 0.74 17.27 -20.48
N PRO A 9 -0.58 17.48 -20.61
CA PRO A 9 -1.56 16.46 -20.28
C PRO A 9 -1.34 15.21 -21.12
N ASP A 10 -1.05 14.08 -20.48
CA ASP A 10 -0.95 12.78 -21.18
C ASP A 10 -2.37 12.34 -21.55
N PRO A 11 -2.73 12.22 -22.84
CA PRO A 11 -4.09 11.88 -23.25
C PRO A 11 -4.56 10.50 -22.74
N ARG A 12 -3.65 9.61 -22.32
CA ARG A 12 -4.00 8.34 -21.68
C ARG A 12 -4.60 8.53 -20.30
N ARG A 13 -4.27 9.65 -19.64
CA ARG A 13 -4.82 10.06 -18.35
C ARG A 13 -6.25 10.58 -18.45
N ASP A 14 -6.78 10.84 -19.63
CA ASP A 14 -8.16 11.33 -19.79
C ASP A 14 -9.18 10.24 -20.16
N ARG A 15 -8.75 8.97 -20.22
CA ARG A 15 -9.65 7.85 -20.57
C ARG A 15 -10.54 7.46 -19.39
N PRO A 16 -11.75 6.92 -19.65
CA PRO A 16 -12.69 6.56 -18.59
C PRO A 16 -12.10 5.66 -17.48
N PRO A 17 -11.31 4.60 -17.77
CA PRO A 17 -10.72 3.79 -16.70
C PRO A 17 -9.74 4.59 -15.82
N ALA A 18 -8.95 5.48 -16.42
CA ALA A 18 -7.98 6.29 -15.69
C ALA A 18 -8.65 7.37 -14.82
N ARG A 19 -9.80 7.91 -15.26
CA ARG A 19 -10.60 8.85 -14.45
C ARG A 19 -11.31 8.15 -13.29
N ARG A 20 -11.82 6.94 -13.52
CA ARG A 20 -12.52 6.13 -12.52
C ARG A 20 -11.58 5.56 -11.45
N ALA A 21 -10.32 5.34 -11.80
CA ALA A 21 -9.30 4.83 -10.90
C ALA A 21 -8.27 5.93 -10.54
N GLU A 22 -8.73 7.14 -10.23
CA GLU A 22 -7.84 8.27 -9.90
C GLU A 22 -6.87 7.90 -8.78
N PHE A 23 -7.35 7.17 -7.76
CA PHE A 23 -6.56 6.64 -6.65
C PHE A 23 -5.31 5.85 -7.07
N ALA A 24 -5.29 5.27 -8.28
CA ALA A 24 -4.16 4.49 -8.77
C ALA A 24 -3.02 5.32 -9.38
N ARG A 25 -3.17 6.64 -9.49
CA ARG A 25 -2.20 7.52 -10.19
C ARG A 25 -0.99 7.92 -9.39
N HIS A 26 -1.10 7.84 -8.07
CA HIS A 26 -0.01 8.05 -7.15
C HIS A 26 0.11 6.81 -6.27
N HIS A 27 1.35 6.47 -5.93
CA HIS A 27 1.63 5.38 -5.00
C HIS A 27 1.18 5.71 -3.57
N LEU A 28 1.06 7.00 -3.25
CA LEU A 28 0.72 7.48 -1.92
C LEU A 28 -0.19 8.71 -2.03
N TRP A 29 -1.23 8.71 -1.22
CA TRP A 29 -2.09 9.85 -0.97
C TRP A 29 -2.25 10.04 0.52
N VAL A 30 -2.50 11.28 0.93
CA VAL A 30 -2.79 11.63 2.32
C VAL A 30 -4.00 12.56 2.32
N THR A 31 -5.00 12.23 3.12
CA THR A 31 -6.19 13.07 3.33
C THR A 31 -6.36 13.34 4.81
N ARG A 32 -7.04 14.44 5.15
CA ARG A 32 -7.55 14.63 6.51
C ARG A 32 -8.63 13.58 6.75
N TYR A 33 -8.69 13.03 7.96
CA TYR A 33 -9.71 12.06 8.33
C TYR A 33 -11.11 12.64 8.18
N ASP A 34 -12.00 11.88 7.54
CA ASP A 34 -13.44 12.12 7.47
C ASP A 34 -14.14 10.76 7.54
N PRO A 35 -15.07 10.53 8.47
CA PRO A 35 -15.76 9.25 8.61
C PRO A 35 -16.59 8.84 7.40
N ALA A 36 -16.91 9.75 6.48
CA ALA A 36 -17.61 9.45 5.22
C ALA A 36 -16.66 9.03 4.08
N GLU A 37 -15.35 9.30 4.18
CA GLU A 37 -14.38 9.09 3.10
C GLU A 37 -13.70 7.70 3.22
N MET A 38 -14.46 6.63 3.00
CA MET A 38 -13.99 5.25 3.23
C MET A 38 -13.55 4.50 1.97
N HIS A 39 -14.09 4.85 0.80
CA HIS A 39 -13.87 4.11 -0.45
C HIS A 39 -13.12 4.97 -1.47
N ALA A 40 -11.88 4.59 -1.82
CA ALA A 40 -11.00 5.40 -2.67
C ALA A 40 -11.54 5.70 -4.08
N ALA A 41 -12.55 4.94 -4.55
CA ALA A 41 -13.23 5.12 -5.83
C ALA A 41 -14.68 5.63 -5.69
N GLY A 42 -15.08 6.06 -4.49
CA GLY A 42 -16.47 6.39 -4.12
C GLY A 42 -17.29 5.17 -3.67
N ASP A 43 -18.44 5.44 -3.04
CA ASP A 43 -19.32 4.40 -2.48
C ASP A 43 -20.01 3.55 -3.57
N TYR A 44 -20.23 4.13 -4.75
CA TYR A 44 -20.95 3.50 -5.85
C TYR A 44 -20.11 3.48 -7.14
N PRO A 45 -19.01 2.70 -7.20
CA PRO A 45 -18.03 2.78 -8.30
C PRO A 45 -18.53 2.17 -9.62
N ASN A 46 -19.57 1.35 -9.59
CA ASN A 46 -20.11 0.70 -10.79
C ASN A 46 -20.68 1.75 -11.75
N GLN A 47 -20.16 1.78 -12.98
CA GLN A 47 -20.53 2.75 -14.03
C GLN A 47 -20.39 4.24 -13.66
N HIS A 48 -19.86 4.58 -12.49
CA HIS A 48 -19.59 5.97 -12.10
C HIS A 48 -18.52 6.61 -12.99
N PRO A 49 -18.63 7.90 -13.38
CA PRO A 49 -17.62 8.58 -14.20
C PRO A 49 -16.28 8.83 -13.49
N GLY A 50 -16.27 8.85 -12.15
CA GLY A 50 -15.10 9.03 -11.27
C GLY A 50 -15.50 9.72 -9.96
N ASP A 51 -15.01 9.23 -8.82
CA ASP A 51 -15.33 9.71 -7.46
C ASP A 51 -14.21 9.33 -6.47
N GLY A 52 -14.40 9.65 -5.19
CA GLY A 52 -13.56 9.23 -4.09
C GLY A 52 -12.33 10.11 -3.95
N LEU A 53 -11.16 9.47 -3.84
CA LEU A 53 -9.91 10.12 -3.50
C LEU A 53 -9.54 11.27 -4.44
N GLY A 54 -9.89 11.13 -5.73
CA GLY A 54 -9.67 12.17 -6.74
C GLY A 54 -10.47 13.46 -6.49
N GLU A 55 -11.65 13.37 -5.88
CA GLU A 55 -12.49 14.53 -5.53
C GLU A 55 -12.12 15.09 -4.16
N TRP A 56 -11.84 14.21 -3.18
CA TRP A 56 -11.53 14.61 -1.80
C TRP A 56 -10.28 15.48 -1.69
N VAL A 57 -9.26 15.21 -2.51
CA VAL A 57 -8.01 16.00 -2.49
C VAL A 57 -8.17 17.39 -3.08
N LYS A 58 -9.18 17.63 -3.92
CA LYS A 58 -9.46 18.97 -4.48
C LYS A 58 -9.90 19.98 -3.43
N GLN A 59 -10.31 19.49 -2.26
CA GLN A 59 -10.69 20.33 -1.12
C GLN A 59 -9.47 20.99 -0.46
N GLU A 60 -8.24 20.54 -0.75
CA GLU A 60 -6.99 21.11 -0.23
C GLU A 60 -6.98 21.31 1.30
N ARG A 61 -7.57 20.35 2.03
CA ARG A 61 -7.63 20.38 3.50
C ARG A 61 -6.24 20.35 4.13
N GLU A 62 -6.07 21.06 5.25
CA GLU A 62 -4.84 21.06 6.04
C GLU A 62 -4.54 19.66 6.59
N LEU A 63 -3.26 19.29 6.61
CA LEU A 63 -2.76 17.97 7.04
C LEU A 63 -1.78 18.05 8.22
N VAL A 64 -1.30 19.23 8.58
CA VAL A 64 -0.25 19.40 9.59
C VAL A 64 -0.88 19.36 10.98
N ASN A 65 -0.42 18.44 11.84
CA ASN A 65 -0.97 18.23 13.19
C ASN A 65 -2.47 17.89 13.21
N GLU A 66 -2.97 17.26 12.15
CA GLU A 66 -4.35 16.83 12.01
C GLU A 66 -4.48 15.31 12.02
N ASP A 67 -5.69 14.81 12.29
CA ASP A 67 -6.02 13.41 12.07
C ASP A 67 -6.08 13.12 10.56
N ILE A 68 -5.42 12.04 10.16
CA ILE A 68 -4.90 11.85 8.81
C ILE A 68 -5.07 10.39 8.39
N VAL A 69 -5.41 10.19 7.12
CA VAL A 69 -5.50 8.86 6.49
C VAL A 69 -4.49 8.77 5.36
N VAL A 70 -3.70 7.70 5.39
CA VAL A 70 -2.72 7.37 4.34
C VAL A 70 -3.32 6.30 3.42
N TRP A 71 -3.35 6.58 2.13
CA TRP A 71 -3.80 5.67 1.09
C TRP A 71 -2.61 5.21 0.27
N HIS A 72 -2.24 3.94 0.37
CA HIS A 72 -1.12 3.37 -0.37
C HIS A 72 -1.60 2.50 -1.54
N THR A 73 -1.25 2.90 -2.76
CA THR A 73 -1.52 2.11 -3.97
C THR A 73 -0.29 1.29 -4.33
N PHE A 74 -0.46 -0.02 -4.37
CA PHE A 74 0.56 -0.97 -4.82
C PHE A 74 -0.10 -2.14 -5.58
N GLY A 75 0.67 -2.81 -6.41
CA GLY A 75 0.22 -3.91 -7.25
C GLY A 75 1.33 -4.35 -8.20
N THR A 76 1.02 -5.32 -9.05
CA THR A 76 1.96 -5.84 -10.05
C THR A 76 1.49 -5.49 -11.47
N SER A 77 2.44 -5.46 -12.40
CA SER A 77 2.11 -5.51 -13.83
C SER A 77 2.24 -6.97 -14.27
N HIS A 78 1.12 -7.66 -14.44
CA HIS A 78 1.13 -9.07 -14.83
C HIS A 78 1.42 -9.21 -16.33
N LEU A 79 2.60 -9.73 -16.66
CA LEU A 79 2.98 -10.16 -18.00
C LEU A 79 2.81 -11.69 -18.06
N PRO A 80 1.76 -12.20 -18.73
CA PRO A 80 1.46 -13.63 -18.70
C PRO A 80 2.59 -14.49 -19.25
N ARG A 81 2.81 -15.65 -18.62
CA ARG A 81 3.79 -16.65 -19.05
C ARG A 81 3.13 -18.02 -19.26
N PRO A 82 3.71 -18.94 -20.05
CA PRO A 82 3.17 -20.29 -20.21
C PRO A 82 2.94 -21.04 -18.90
N GLU A 83 3.77 -20.80 -17.88
CA GLU A 83 3.65 -21.41 -16.55
C GLU A 83 2.40 -20.95 -15.79
N ASP A 84 1.78 -19.82 -16.19
CA ASP A 84 0.55 -19.33 -15.57
C ASP A 84 -0.68 -20.16 -16.02
N TRP A 85 -0.50 -21.08 -17.00
CA TRP A 85 -1.53 -21.95 -17.54
C TRP A 85 -1.29 -23.42 -17.18
N PRO A 86 -2.34 -24.21 -16.85
CA PRO A 86 -3.76 -23.85 -16.73
C PRO A 86 -4.12 -23.24 -15.37
N ILE A 87 -3.19 -23.29 -14.43
CA ILE A 87 -3.38 -22.80 -13.06
C ILE A 87 -2.14 -21.97 -12.74
N MET A 88 -2.35 -20.68 -12.51
CA MET A 88 -1.27 -19.77 -12.16
C MET A 88 -0.73 -20.08 -10.76
N PRO A 89 0.60 -20.25 -10.61
CA PRO A 89 1.23 -20.30 -9.29
C PRO A 89 1.04 -18.99 -8.52
N CYS A 90 1.16 -19.05 -7.20
CA CYS A 90 1.03 -17.85 -6.36
C CYS A 90 2.15 -16.83 -6.64
N ASP A 91 1.77 -15.57 -6.86
CA ASP A 91 2.67 -14.41 -6.92
C ASP A 91 2.43 -13.52 -5.68
N TYR A 92 3.52 -12.96 -5.14
CA TYR A 92 3.49 -12.21 -3.88
C TYR A 92 3.80 -10.74 -4.10
N VAL A 93 2.93 -9.88 -3.58
CA VAL A 93 3.17 -8.44 -3.49
C VAL A 93 2.79 -7.97 -2.09
N GLY A 94 3.58 -7.06 -1.52
CA GLY A 94 3.32 -6.57 -0.18
C GLY A 94 4.18 -5.38 0.19
N PHE A 95 3.87 -4.81 1.35
CA PHE A 95 4.62 -3.71 1.95
C PHE A 95 4.71 -3.93 3.45
N SER A 96 5.60 -3.20 4.12
CA SER A 96 5.76 -3.24 5.56
C SER A 96 5.66 -1.84 6.14
N LEU A 97 4.87 -1.67 7.20
CA LEU A 97 4.95 -0.49 8.06
C LEU A 97 5.96 -0.78 9.17
N LYS A 98 7.05 -0.02 9.19
CA LYS A 98 8.09 -0.17 10.19
C LYS A 98 8.13 1.07 11.08
N PRO A 99 8.23 0.91 12.41
CA PRO A 99 8.44 2.04 13.31
C PRO A 99 9.78 2.71 12.98
N ALA A 100 9.76 4.02 12.75
CA ALA A 100 10.96 4.83 12.51
C ALA A 100 10.95 6.01 13.49
N GLY A 101 11.89 6.02 14.43
CA GLY A 101 11.90 7.02 15.51
C GLY A 101 10.73 6.88 16.51
N PHE A 102 10.03 5.75 16.51
CA PHE A 102 8.90 5.51 17.43
C PHE A 102 9.33 5.01 18.81
N PHE A 103 10.42 4.23 18.89
CA PHE A 103 10.96 3.69 20.14
C PHE A 103 12.34 4.29 20.43
N ASP A 104 12.64 4.52 21.71
CA ASP A 104 13.96 5.03 22.15
C ASP A 104 15.08 3.99 22.00
N ARG A 105 14.72 2.70 21.94
CA ARG A 105 15.63 1.56 21.79
C ARG A 105 14.95 0.42 21.05
N ASN A 106 15.72 -0.61 20.69
CA ASN A 106 15.18 -1.80 20.03
C ASN A 106 14.03 -2.41 20.88
N PRO A 107 12.79 -2.51 20.36
CA PRO A 107 11.65 -3.02 21.10
C PRO A 107 11.72 -4.54 21.36
N SER A 108 12.63 -5.28 20.72
CA SER A 108 12.77 -6.72 20.90
C SER A 108 13.90 -7.13 21.86
N LEU A 109 14.46 -6.20 22.62
CA LEU A 109 15.69 -6.43 23.39
C LEU A 109 15.50 -7.44 24.54
N ASP A 110 14.30 -7.53 25.09
CA ASP A 110 13.91 -8.37 26.23
C ASP A 110 13.14 -9.64 25.83
N VAL A 111 13.00 -9.89 24.52
CA VAL A 111 12.32 -11.08 24.02
C VAL A 111 13.21 -12.31 24.25
N PRO A 112 12.80 -13.30 25.08
CA PRO A 112 13.58 -14.49 25.30
C PRO A 112 13.68 -15.32 24.01
N PRO A 113 14.78 -16.05 23.78
CA PRO A 113 14.88 -16.95 22.65
C PRO A 113 13.79 -18.03 22.73
N PRO A 114 13.33 -18.57 21.59
CA PRO A 114 12.37 -19.67 21.60
C PRO A 114 12.96 -20.86 22.37
N SER A 115 12.15 -21.51 23.20
CA SER A 115 12.55 -22.72 23.92
C SER A 115 12.89 -23.82 22.92
N VAL A 116 14.08 -24.41 23.04
CA VAL A 116 14.47 -25.59 22.25
C VAL A 116 13.62 -26.77 22.74
N HIS A 117 12.49 -27.05 22.10
CA HIS A 117 11.82 -28.33 22.28
C HIS A 117 12.67 -29.40 21.61
N GLY A 118 13.13 -30.36 22.41
CA GLY A 118 14.22 -31.28 22.09
C GLY A 118 14.01 -32.04 20.79
N THR A 119 14.63 -31.57 19.71
CA THR A 119 15.17 -32.45 18.68
C THR A 119 16.40 -33.10 19.28
N GLY A 120 16.29 -34.35 19.69
CA GLY A 120 17.41 -35.13 20.23
C GLY A 120 18.60 -35.09 19.28
N SER A 121 19.60 -34.27 19.60
CA SER A 121 20.92 -34.35 19.00
C SER A 121 21.64 -35.52 19.65
N CYS A 122 21.63 -36.67 18.98
CA CYS A 122 22.53 -37.76 19.29
C CYS A 122 23.96 -37.32 18.94
N HIS A 123 24.65 -36.72 19.91
CA HIS A 123 26.10 -36.66 19.91
C HIS A 123 26.60 -38.10 20.10
N ILE A 124 27.25 -38.65 19.07
CA ILE A 124 28.21 -39.73 19.27
C ILE A 124 29.47 -39.04 19.79
N ASP A 125 29.76 -39.22 21.08
CA ASP A 125 31.10 -38.99 21.60
C ASP A 125 32.06 -39.92 20.84
N SER A 126 33.13 -39.35 20.30
CA SER A 126 34.29 -40.10 19.83
C SER A 126 35.53 -39.51 20.47
N ALA A 127 36.02 -40.29 21.44
CA ALA A 127 37.39 -40.44 21.96
C ALA A 127 38.22 -39.18 22.24
#